data_AF-A0A0D0DJ04-F1
#
_entry.id   AF-A0A0D0DJ04-F1
#
_cell.length_a   1.000
_cell.length_b   1.000
_cell.length_c   1.000
_cell.angle_alpha   90.00
_cell.angle_beta   90.00
_cell.angle_gamma   90.00
#
_symmetry.space_group_name_H-M   'P 1'
#
loop_
_entity.id
_entity.type
_entity.pdbx_description
1 polymer ?
#
loop_
_entity_poly.entity_id
_entity_poly.type
_entity_poly.pdbx_seq_one_letter_code
_entity_poly.pdbx_strand_id
1 'polypeptide(L)'
;MQRPNSDGMGSVECPLCFHIYRIGGLWAEDKIVKDEDRITNRYFLRGARSLANWQFTLHAGSSSGALVCRVNSPYIGPPLMQTDPGPIIITMASERRPTYIHRESGATDGTHLFKGPDDKEYRWRPTSGLWRHKLQCLDPQNQVVATYRVTILAISKDGELCVNPRGHFMIDLLMATCLAMRTPDH
;
A
#
# COMPACT_ATOMS: atom_id res chain seq x y z
N MET A 1 -1.81 10.98 54.80
CA MET A 1 -1.58 10.01 53.72
C MET A 1 -2.65 10.20 52.66
N GLN A 2 -2.27 10.68 51.48
CA GLN A 2 -3.02 10.53 50.23
C GLN A 2 -1.97 10.64 49.12
N ARG A 3 -1.73 9.53 48.40
CA ARG A 3 -0.92 9.53 47.18
C ARG A 3 -1.82 10.01 46.05
N PRO A 4 -1.37 10.92 45.17
CA PRO A 4 -2.12 11.20 43.96
C PRO A 4 -2.05 9.99 43.03
N ASN A 5 -3.22 9.59 42.53
CA ASN A 5 -3.37 8.59 41.48
C ASN A 5 -2.60 9.06 40.23
N SER A 6 -1.68 8.23 39.78
CA SER A 6 -1.09 8.32 38.45
C SER A 6 -2.14 7.86 37.44
N ASP A 7 -2.86 8.82 36.87
CA ASP A 7 -3.69 8.61 35.70
C ASP A 7 -2.86 7.99 34.58
N GLY A 8 -3.36 6.89 34.02
CA GLY A 8 -2.74 6.17 32.92
C GLY A 8 -2.59 7.07 31.70
N MET A 9 -1.35 7.43 31.39
CA MET A 9 -0.97 7.83 30.04
C MET A 9 -1.24 6.61 29.15
N GLY A 10 -2.39 6.60 28.48
CA GLY A 10 -2.63 5.72 27.35
C GLY A 10 -1.44 5.88 26.40
N SER A 11 -0.78 4.77 26.08
CA SER A 11 0.32 4.76 25.14
C SER A 11 -0.13 5.50 23.88
N VAL A 12 0.52 6.63 23.58
CA VAL A 12 0.34 7.29 22.30
C VAL A 12 0.92 6.32 21.28
N GLU A 13 0.07 5.52 20.65
CA GLU A 13 0.49 4.65 19.57
C GLU A 13 1.07 5.54 18.46
N CYS A 14 2.33 5.31 18.12
CA CYS A 14 3.01 6.07 17.09
C CYS A 14 2.68 5.51 15.70
N PRO A 15 2.71 6.34 14.64
CA PRO A 15 2.67 5.83 13.28
C PRO A 15 3.81 4.84 13.03
N LEU A 16 3.53 3.78 12.26
CA LEU A 16 4.54 2.82 11.81
C LEU A 16 4.94 3.16 10.38
N CYS A 17 6.23 3.38 10.15
CA CYS A 17 6.75 3.73 8.83
C CYS A 17 7.60 2.61 8.24
N PHE A 18 7.40 2.38 6.94
CA PHE A 18 8.06 1.36 6.15
C PHE A 18 8.73 2.00 4.94
N HIS A 19 9.93 1.56 4.63
CA HIS A 19 10.73 2.06 3.52
C HIS A 19 10.82 1.02 2.40
N ILE A 20 10.48 1.42 1.17
CA ILE A 20 10.42 0.52 0.03
C ILE A 20 11.58 0.82 -0.91
N TYR A 21 12.33 -0.22 -1.30
CA TYR A 21 13.49 -0.14 -2.17
C TYR A 21 13.37 -1.12 -3.34
N ARG A 22 13.84 -0.71 -4.51
CA ARG A 22 13.93 -1.57 -5.71
C ARG A 22 15.16 -2.46 -5.63
N ILE A 23 15.04 -3.71 -6.11
CA ILE A 23 16.15 -4.68 -6.16
C ILE A 23 16.54 -4.90 -7.62
N GLY A 24 17.65 -4.31 -8.06
CA GLY A 24 18.13 -4.46 -9.45
C GLY A 24 18.02 -3.22 -10.33
N GLY A 25 17.74 -2.04 -9.75
CA GLY A 25 17.82 -0.75 -10.45
C GLY A 25 16.45 -0.09 -10.71
N LEU A 26 16.45 0.92 -11.58
CA LEU A 26 15.32 1.83 -11.81
C LEU A 26 14.05 1.12 -12.33
N TRP A 27 14.22 0.01 -13.06
CA TRP A 27 13.16 -0.75 -13.73
C TRP A 27 12.89 -2.11 -13.06
N ALA A 28 13.45 -2.34 -11.87
CA ALA A 28 13.25 -3.60 -11.18
C ALA A 28 11.82 -3.73 -10.65
N GLU A 29 11.22 -4.87 -10.93
CA GLU A 29 9.88 -5.25 -10.46
C GLU A 29 9.92 -5.75 -9.01
N ASP A 30 11.04 -6.34 -8.59
CA ASP A 30 11.25 -6.84 -7.23
C ASP A 30 11.58 -5.70 -6.26
N LYS A 31 10.97 -5.75 -5.08
CA LYS A 31 11.15 -4.73 -4.04
C LYS A 31 11.41 -5.36 -2.69
N ILE A 32 12.14 -4.64 -1.84
CA ILE A 32 12.28 -4.95 -0.43
C ILE A 32 11.62 -3.84 0.39
N VAL A 33 10.81 -4.26 1.36
CA VAL A 33 10.18 -3.37 2.32
C VAL A 33 10.89 -3.54 3.64
N LYS A 34 11.36 -2.44 4.21
CA LYS A 34 12.06 -2.41 5.48
C LYS A 34 11.24 -1.67 6.52
N ASP A 35 11.45 -2.02 7.78
CA ASP A 35 10.93 -1.26 8.91
C ASP A 35 11.61 0.11 9.02
N GLU A 36 11.19 0.90 10.01
CA GLU A 36 11.67 2.27 10.25
C GLU A 36 13.19 2.35 10.46
N ASP A 37 13.80 1.30 11.01
CA ASP A 37 15.24 1.18 11.21
C ASP A 37 16.04 1.08 9.89
N ARG A 38 15.37 0.85 8.76
CA ARG A 38 15.94 0.65 7.40
C ARG A 38 16.93 -0.52 7.30
N ILE A 39 16.97 -1.37 8.32
CA ILE A 39 17.84 -2.53 8.41
C ILE A 39 16.98 -3.79 8.34
N THR A 40 15.95 -3.87 9.17
CA THR A 40 15.05 -5.02 9.29
C THR A 40 14.18 -5.12 8.04
N ASN A 41 14.30 -6.25 7.35
CA ASN A 41 13.45 -6.54 6.19
C ASN A 41 12.10 -7.04 6.69
N ARG A 42 11.06 -6.29 6.40
CA ARG A 42 9.68 -6.63 6.77
C ARG A 42 9.02 -7.48 5.70
N TYR A 43 9.17 -7.09 4.43
CA TYR A 43 8.60 -7.84 3.31
C TYR A 43 9.55 -7.90 2.12
N PHE A 44 9.37 -8.93 1.31
CA PHE A 44 9.93 -9.04 -0.02
C PHE A 44 8.77 -9.12 -1.03
N LEU A 45 8.80 -8.24 -2.03
CA LEU A 45 7.85 -8.26 -3.14
C LEU A 45 8.55 -8.86 -4.36
N ARG A 46 7.91 -9.87 -4.96
CA ARG A 46 8.29 -10.40 -6.27
C ARG A 46 7.29 -9.94 -7.32
N GLY A 47 7.75 -9.10 -8.24
CA GLY A 47 6.91 -8.55 -9.29
C GLY A 47 7.07 -9.33 -10.60
N ALA A 48 5.98 -9.46 -11.35
CA ALA A 48 5.99 -9.99 -12.70
C ALA A 48 5.01 -9.20 -13.57
N ARG A 49 5.49 -8.72 -14.71
CA ARG A 49 4.71 -7.91 -15.64
C ARG A 49 4.78 -8.48 -17.06
N SER A 50 3.67 -8.36 -17.77
CA SER A 50 3.56 -8.55 -19.20
C SER A 50 2.93 -7.32 -19.85
N LEU A 51 2.79 -7.33 -21.18
CA LEU A 51 2.08 -6.29 -21.93
C LEU A 51 0.56 -6.27 -21.67
N ALA A 52 0.01 -7.26 -20.96
CA ALA A 52 -1.44 -7.42 -20.77
C ALA A 52 -1.86 -7.59 -19.31
N ASN A 53 -0.92 -7.80 -18.40
CA ASN A 53 -1.19 -7.89 -16.96
C ASN A 53 0.06 -7.58 -16.14
N TRP A 54 -0.15 -7.26 -14.88
CA TRP A 54 0.91 -7.34 -13.89
C TRP A 54 0.40 -8.06 -12.65
N GLN A 55 1.31 -8.73 -11.98
CA GLN A 55 1.05 -9.44 -10.74
C GLN A 55 2.25 -9.30 -9.82
N PHE A 56 2.02 -9.43 -8.51
CA PHE A 56 3.10 -9.61 -7.57
C PHE A 56 2.70 -10.51 -6.42
N THR A 57 3.71 -11.09 -5.77
CA THR A 57 3.55 -11.77 -4.48
C THR A 57 4.33 -11.02 -3.41
N LEU A 58 3.74 -10.91 -2.22
CA LEU A 58 4.39 -10.34 -1.05
C LEU A 58 4.72 -11.46 -0.07
N HIS A 59 5.95 -11.49 0.42
CA HIS A 59 6.47 -12.50 1.33
C HIS A 59 7.00 -11.83 2.60
N ALA A 60 6.83 -12.46 3.75
CA ALA A 60 7.33 -11.96 5.02
C ALA A 60 8.86 -12.10 5.12
N GLY A 61 9.56 -11.00 5.38
CA GLY A 61 11.00 -10.95 5.65
C GLY A 61 11.92 -11.13 4.43
N SER A 62 11.73 -12.21 3.65
CA SER A 62 12.62 -12.57 2.53
C SER A 62 11.85 -13.16 1.34
N SER A 63 12.55 -13.37 0.23
CA SER A 63 12.00 -13.96 -0.99
C SER A 63 11.57 -15.43 -0.86
N SER A 64 12.01 -16.11 0.20
CA SER A 64 11.60 -17.47 0.58
C SER A 64 10.68 -17.50 1.79
N GLY A 65 10.31 -16.34 2.33
CA GLY A 65 9.42 -16.23 3.48
C GLY A 65 7.97 -16.62 3.18
N ALA A 66 7.18 -16.72 4.25
CA ALA A 66 5.76 -17.04 4.16
C ALA A 66 5.03 -16.03 3.26
N LEU A 67 4.13 -16.53 2.41
CA LEU A 67 3.31 -15.70 1.54
C LEU A 67 2.33 -14.88 2.39
N VAL A 68 2.33 -13.56 2.18
CA VAL A 68 1.40 -12.61 2.80
C VAL A 68 0.22 -12.36 1.89
N CYS A 69 0.46 -12.04 0.61
CA CYS A 69 -0.61 -11.82 -0.36
C CYS A 69 -0.16 -12.07 -1.80
N ARG A 70 -1.15 -12.26 -2.68
CA ARG A 70 -0.99 -12.21 -4.13
C ARG A 70 -1.84 -11.09 -4.69
N VAL A 71 -1.28 -10.32 -5.61
CA VAL A 71 -1.99 -9.25 -6.30
C VAL A 71 -1.98 -9.51 -7.79
N ASN A 72 -3.14 -9.38 -8.43
CA ASN A 72 -3.32 -9.54 -9.86
C ASN A 72 -4.09 -8.34 -10.40
N SER A 73 -3.58 -7.73 -11.46
CA SER A 73 -4.24 -6.64 -12.17
C SER A 73 -4.40 -7.01 -13.65
N PRO A 74 -5.62 -6.94 -14.19
CA PRO A 74 -5.83 -6.89 -15.63
C PRO A 74 -5.31 -5.53 -16.15
N TYR A 75 -4.07 -5.48 -16.63
CA TYR A 75 -3.47 -4.28 -17.21
C TYR A 75 -4.17 -3.96 -18.52
N ILE A 76 -4.38 -2.68 -18.84
CA ILE A 76 -4.55 -2.26 -20.23
C ILE A 76 -3.77 -1.00 -20.56
N GLY A 77 -2.73 -1.23 -21.36
CA GLY A 77 -2.20 -0.36 -22.43
C GLY A 77 -1.82 1.09 -22.09
N PRO A 78 -1.33 1.83 -23.09
CA PRO A 78 -1.16 3.28 -22.96
C PRO A 78 -2.52 3.97 -22.72
N PRO A 79 -2.54 5.05 -21.91
CA PRO A 79 -3.74 5.68 -21.31
C PRO A 79 -4.80 6.21 -22.28
N LEU A 80 -4.59 6.15 -23.59
CA LEU A 80 -5.46 6.73 -24.61
C LEU A 80 -6.52 5.76 -25.16
N MET A 81 -6.58 4.51 -24.68
CA MET A 81 -7.44 3.48 -25.30
C MET A 81 -8.36 2.70 -24.35
N GLN A 82 -8.67 3.15 -23.14
CA GLN A 82 -9.60 2.37 -22.31
C GLN A 82 -10.66 3.06 -21.45
N THR A 83 -11.81 2.35 -21.40
CA THR A 83 -13.06 2.72 -20.76
C THR A 83 -13.32 2.05 -19.41
N ASP A 84 -12.70 0.91 -19.07
CA ASP A 84 -12.67 0.34 -17.70
C ASP A 84 -11.73 -0.88 -17.64
N PRO A 85 -10.59 -0.84 -16.93
CA PRO A 85 -9.67 -1.97 -16.86
C PRO A 85 -10.16 -3.13 -15.97
N GLY A 86 -11.24 -2.96 -15.21
CA GLY A 86 -11.66 -3.93 -14.19
C GLY A 86 -10.81 -3.85 -12.91
N PRO A 87 -11.21 -4.54 -11.84
CA PRO A 87 -10.60 -4.35 -10.52
C PRO A 87 -9.22 -5.00 -10.39
N ILE A 88 -8.36 -4.38 -9.59
CA ILE A 88 -7.17 -5.07 -9.06
C ILE A 88 -7.63 -6.02 -7.95
N ILE A 89 -7.19 -7.26 -8.01
CA ILE A 89 -7.59 -8.31 -7.08
C ILE A 89 -6.42 -8.60 -6.13
N ILE A 90 -6.65 -8.46 -4.83
CA ILE A 90 -5.72 -8.79 -3.76
C ILE A 90 -6.25 -10.00 -3.01
N THR A 91 -5.46 -11.08 -2.96
CA THR A 91 -5.76 -12.27 -2.17
C THR A 91 -4.78 -12.36 -1.01
N MET A 92 -5.24 -12.04 0.20
CA MET A 92 -4.46 -12.19 1.43
C MET A 92 -4.37 -13.67 1.80
N ALA A 93 -3.20 -14.14 2.23
CA ALA A 93 -3.02 -15.54 2.63
C ALA A 93 -3.76 -15.89 3.94
N SER A 94 -3.96 -14.90 4.80
CA SER A 94 -4.69 -15.02 6.08
C SER A 94 -6.21 -14.93 5.92
N GLU A 95 -6.71 -14.51 4.76
CA GLU A 95 -8.14 -14.25 4.56
C GLU A 95 -8.74 -15.19 3.52
N ARG A 96 -10.03 -15.49 3.68
CA ARG A 96 -10.75 -16.36 2.74
C ARG A 96 -11.31 -15.62 1.52
N ARG A 97 -11.50 -14.30 1.65
CA ARG A 97 -12.14 -13.48 0.62
C ARG A 97 -11.11 -12.55 -0.01
N PRO A 98 -11.09 -12.43 -1.34
CA PRO A 98 -10.25 -11.43 -2.00
C PRO A 98 -10.77 -10.03 -1.72
N THR A 99 -9.84 -9.09 -1.62
CA THR A 99 -10.11 -7.65 -1.66
C THR A 99 -10.03 -7.17 -3.10
N TYR A 100 -10.98 -6.35 -3.51
CA TYR A 100 -11.01 -5.74 -4.83
C TYR A 100 -10.73 -4.24 -4.70
N ILE A 101 -9.82 -3.73 -5.53
CA ILE A 101 -9.59 -2.30 -5.67
C ILE A 101 -10.26 -1.83 -6.95
N HIS A 102 -11.17 -0.88 -6.80
CA HIS A 102 -11.92 -0.27 -7.90
C HIS A 102 -11.54 1.19 -8.05
N ARG A 103 -11.52 1.69 -9.28
CA ARG A 103 -11.46 3.14 -9.50
C ARG A 103 -12.85 3.73 -9.28
N GLU A 104 -12.93 4.84 -8.56
CA GLU A 104 -14.22 5.52 -8.37
C GLU A 104 -14.75 6.04 -9.72
N SER A 105 -15.99 5.69 -10.06
CA SER A 105 -16.60 6.07 -11.35
C SER A 105 -16.80 7.58 -11.41
N GLY A 106 -16.33 8.21 -12.49
CA GLY A 106 -16.36 9.67 -12.66
C GLY A 106 -15.24 10.42 -11.92
N ALA A 107 -14.40 9.75 -11.13
CA ALA A 107 -13.27 10.37 -10.45
C ALA A 107 -12.10 10.61 -11.43
N THR A 108 -11.91 11.87 -11.82
CA THR A 108 -10.76 12.31 -12.61
C THR A 108 -9.48 12.44 -11.77
N ASP A 109 -9.61 12.35 -10.45
CA ASP A 109 -8.52 12.56 -9.50
C ASP A 109 -7.71 11.30 -9.15
N GLY A 110 -8.09 10.14 -9.69
CA GLY A 110 -7.36 8.88 -9.46
C GLY A 110 -7.66 8.22 -8.12
N THR A 111 -8.85 8.46 -7.55
CA THR A 111 -9.31 7.78 -6.32
C THR A 111 -9.57 6.29 -6.56
N HIS A 112 -9.06 5.46 -5.65
CA HIS A 112 -9.22 4.01 -5.65
C HIS A 112 -9.85 3.53 -4.34
N LEU A 113 -10.91 2.73 -4.44
CA LEU A 113 -11.74 2.23 -3.34
C LEU A 113 -11.45 0.75 -3.09
N PHE A 114 -11.43 0.34 -1.82
CA PHE A 114 -11.34 -1.07 -1.43
C PHE A 114 -12.03 -1.31 -0.09
N LYS A 115 -12.37 -2.57 0.20
CA LYS A 115 -12.92 -2.96 1.50
C LYS A 115 -11.83 -3.48 2.43
N GLY A 116 -11.83 -3.01 3.68
CA GLY A 116 -10.95 -3.51 4.72
C GLY A 116 -11.45 -4.81 5.36
N PRO A 117 -10.68 -5.41 6.28
CA PRO A 117 -11.06 -6.62 7.00
C PRO A 117 -12.31 -6.44 7.88
N ASP A 118 -12.66 -5.20 8.22
CA ASP A 118 -13.85 -4.83 8.98
C ASP A 118 -15.07 -4.55 8.08
N ASP A 119 -15.00 -4.92 6.79
CA ASP A 119 -16.01 -4.71 5.74
C ASP A 119 -16.36 -3.24 5.46
N LYS A 120 -15.57 -2.30 5.99
CA LYS A 120 -15.71 -0.87 5.69
C LYS A 120 -14.94 -0.48 4.44
N GLU A 121 -15.43 0.56 3.78
CA GLU A 121 -14.79 1.10 2.59
C GLU A 121 -13.67 2.09 2.94
N TYR A 122 -12.51 1.88 2.34
CA TYR A 122 -11.34 2.73 2.43
C TYR A 122 -10.99 3.24 1.05
N ARG A 123 -10.33 4.40 0.99
CA ARG A 123 -9.97 5.01 -0.30
C ARG A 123 -8.55 5.55 -0.31
N TRP A 124 -7.79 5.17 -1.33
CA TRP A 124 -6.54 5.82 -1.70
C TRP A 124 -6.84 6.99 -2.60
N ARG A 125 -6.38 8.18 -2.22
CA ARG A 125 -6.55 9.42 -2.99
C ARG A 125 -5.22 10.18 -3.10
N PRO A 126 -4.87 10.72 -4.27
CA PRO A 126 -3.75 11.64 -4.39
C PRO A 126 -3.99 12.91 -3.57
N THR A 127 -2.95 13.42 -2.90
CA THR A 127 -3.08 14.73 -2.27
C THR A 127 -3.14 15.82 -3.34
N SER A 128 -4.11 16.72 -3.24
CA SER A 128 -4.29 17.84 -4.16
C SER A 128 -3.06 18.75 -4.21
N GLY A 129 -2.68 19.24 -5.40
CA GLY A 129 -1.60 20.20 -5.62
C GLY A 129 -0.38 19.62 -6.37
N LEU A 130 0.78 20.28 -6.24
CA LEU A 130 2.07 19.89 -6.87
C LEU A 130 2.61 18.53 -6.37
N TRP A 131 1.94 17.89 -5.42
CA TRP A 131 2.39 16.70 -4.67
C TRP A 131 1.69 15.41 -5.13
N ARG A 132 1.54 15.21 -6.44
CA ARG A 132 0.93 13.98 -7.02
C ARG A 132 1.67 12.67 -6.68
N HIS A 133 2.85 12.76 -6.08
CA HIS A 133 3.64 11.63 -5.62
C HIS A 133 3.28 11.18 -4.19
N LYS A 134 2.21 11.72 -3.60
CA LYS A 134 1.72 11.35 -2.28
C LYS A 134 0.26 10.89 -2.37
N LEU A 135 -0.01 9.70 -1.85
CA LEU A 135 -1.34 9.13 -1.69
C LEU A 135 -1.70 9.11 -0.20
N GLN A 136 -2.96 9.39 0.11
CA GLN A 136 -3.53 9.19 1.45
C GLN A 136 -4.59 8.11 1.38
N CYS A 137 -4.53 7.16 2.32
CA CYS A 137 -5.61 6.23 2.57
C CYS A 137 -6.52 6.84 3.62
N LEU A 138 -7.79 7.00 3.28
CA LEU A 138 -8.82 7.53 4.17
C LEU A 138 -9.77 6.41 4.60
N ASP A 139 -10.23 6.47 5.85
CA ASP A 139 -11.33 5.65 6.36
C ASP A 139 -12.70 6.23 5.97
N PRO A 140 -13.83 5.56 6.32
CA PRO A 140 -15.17 6.08 6.02
C PRO A 140 -15.47 7.44 6.65
N GLN A 141 -14.75 7.83 7.71
CA GLN A 141 -14.88 9.12 8.40
C GLN A 141 -13.90 10.18 7.85
N ASN A 142 -13.29 9.92 6.69
CA ASN A 142 -12.29 10.77 6.05
C ASN A 142 -11.03 11.03 6.92
N GLN A 143 -10.73 10.13 7.86
CA GLN A 143 -9.50 10.20 8.63
C GLN A 143 -8.38 9.47 7.90
N VAL A 144 -7.18 10.05 7.92
CA VAL A 144 -6.01 9.43 7.30
C VAL A 144 -5.57 8.23 8.14
N VAL A 145 -5.64 7.04 7.57
CA VAL A 145 -5.15 5.79 8.21
C VAL A 145 -3.77 5.40 7.70
N ALA A 146 -3.40 5.83 6.49
CA ALA A 146 -2.05 5.67 5.98
C ALA A 146 -1.70 6.75 4.96
N THR A 147 -0.41 6.98 4.78
CA THR A 147 0.15 7.86 3.76
C THR A 147 1.24 7.11 3.02
N TYR A 148 1.17 7.11 1.69
CA TYR A 148 2.21 6.57 0.84
C TYR A 148 2.87 7.71 0.06
N ARG A 149 4.20 7.82 0.15
CA ARG A 149 4.99 8.82 -0.57
C ARG A 149 5.96 8.13 -1.50
N VAL A 150 5.86 8.44 -2.79
CA VAL A 150 6.80 8.00 -3.81
C VAL A 150 8.04 8.89 -3.77
N THR A 151 9.22 8.28 -3.85
CA THR A 151 10.48 9.00 -4.00
C THR A 151 10.79 9.15 -5.49
N ILE A 152 10.79 10.39 -5.98
CA ILE A 152 11.11 10.69 -7.39
C ILE A 152 12.64 10.86 -7.52
N LEU A 153 13.21 10.44 -8.66
CA LEU A 153 14.63 10.59 -9.01
C LEU A 153 15.63 9.85 -8.10
N ALA A 154 15.18 8.91 -7.27
CA ALA A 154 16.06 8.05 -6.49
C ALA A 154 16.39 6.75 -7.25
N ILE A 155 17.68 6.36 -7.19
CA ILE A 155 18.20 5.15 -7.83
C ILE A 155 17.57 3.89 -7.21
N SER A 156 17.50 3.83 -5.88
CA SER A 156 17.10 2.63 -5.14
C SER A 156 15.83 2.78 -4.30
N LYS A 157 15.63 3.93 -3.63
CA LYS A 157 14.41 4.16 -2.83
C LYS A 157 13.21 4.39 -3.74
N ASP A 158 12.17 3.60 -3.58
CA ASP A 158 10.93 3.69 -4.37
C ASP A 158 9.89 4.53 -3.65
N GLY A 159 9.76 4.35 -2.33
CA GLY A 159 8.74 5.04 -1.56
C GLY A 159 8.79 4.78 -0.07
N GLU A 160 7.77 5.30 0.62
CA GLU A 160 7.61 5.21 2.06
C GLU A 160 6.12 5.14 2.39
N LEU A 161 5.74 4.13 3.16
CA LEU A 161 4.39 3.97 3.69
C LEU A 161 4.43 4.27 5.19
N CYS A 162 3.64 5.22 5.66
CA CYS A 162 3.43 5.44 7.09
C CYS A 162 1.97 5.17 7.45
N VAL A 163 1.75 4.28 8.41
CA VAL A 163 0.43 3.82 8.86
C VAL A 163 0.15 4.41 10.23
N ASN A 164 -0.92 5.18 10.34
CA ASN A 164 -1.39 5.72 11.61
C ASN A 164 -1.98 4.60 12.48
N PRO A 165 -2.05 4.77 13.81
CA PRO A 165 -2.57 3.76 14.75
C PRO A 165 -3.90 3.13 14.34
N ARG A 166 -4.84 3.96 13.86
CA ARG A 166 -6.15 3.53 13.36
C ARG A 166 -6.09 2.50 12.23
N GLY A 167 -4.99 2.46 11.47
CA GLY A 167 -4.76 1.51 10.38
C GLY A 167 -3.91 0.29 10.76
N HIS A 168 -3.40 0.21 12.00
CA HIS A 168 -2.46 -0.86 12.41
C HIS A 168 -3.06 -2.26 12.28
N PHE A 169 -4.37 -2.40 12.49
CA PHE A 169 -5.07 -3.68 12.38
C PHE A 169 -5.06 -4.28 10.96
N MET A 170 -4.74 -3.49 9.93
CA MET A 170 -4.76 -3.91 8.52
C MET A 170 -3.47 -3.54 7.77
N ILE A 171 -2.32 -3.50 8.47
CA ILE A 171 -1.02 -3.13 7.89
C ILE A 171 -0.69 -3.91 6.63
N ASP A 172 -0.86 -5.24 6.64
CA ASP A 172 -0.54 -6.08 5.49
C ASP A 172 -1.38 -5.72 4.26
N LEU A 173 -2.67 -5.42 4.46
CA LEU A 173 -3.57 -5.00 3.39
C LEU A 173 -3.21 -3.58 2.90
N LEU A 174 -2.89 -2.65 3.80
CA LEU A 174 -2.44 -1.30 3.44
C LEU A 174 -1.13 -1.33 2.63
N MET A 175 -0.21 -2.23 2.99
CA MET A 175 1.03 -2.47 2.24
C MET A 175 0.73 -3.02 0.84
N ALA A 176 -0.13 -4.04 0.75
CA ALA A 176 -0.50 -4.65 -0.52
C ALA A 176 -1.20 -3.64 -1.45
N THR A 177 -2.18 -2.90 -0.91
CA THR A 177 -2.95 -1.91 -1.67
C THR A 177 -2.07 -0.74 -2.12
N CYS A 178 -1.19 -0.18 -1.27
CA CYS A 178 -0.34 0.94 -1.69
C CYS A 178 0.67 0.53 -2.78
N LEU A 179 1.24 -0.68 -2.69
CA LEU A 179 2.13 -1.22 -3.71
C LEU A 179 1.37 -1.45 -5.02
N ALA A 180 0.15 -1.99 -4.94
CA ALA A 180 -0.73 -2.18 -6.08
C ALA A 180 -1.08 -0.88 -6.82
N MET A 181 -1.28 0.22 -6.10
CA MET A 181 -1.54 1.53 -6.72
C MET A 181 -0.34 2.09 -7.46
N ARG A 182 0.88 1.67 -7.11
CA ARG A 182 2.11 2.21 -7.72
C ARG A 182 2.66 1.36 -8.84
N THR A 183 2.36 0.07 -8.88
CA THR A 183 2.82 -0.81 -9.97
C THR A 183 2.50 -0.23 -11.36
N PRO A 184 1.34 0.40 -11.66
CA PRO A 184 1.02 0.91 -12.99
C PRO A 184 1.95 1.98 -13.60
N ASP A 185 2.64 2.82 -12.81
CA ASP A 185 3.33 4.01 -13.37
C ASP A 185 4.83 3.80 -13.72
N HIS A 186 5.13 2.82 -14.57
CA HIS A 186 6.44 2.71 -15.23
C HIS A 186 6.28 2.63 -16.74
#